data_AF-A0A7W0LHK8-F1
#
_entry.id   AF-A0A7W0LHK8-F1
#
_cell.length_a   1.000
_cell.length_b   1.000
_cell.length_c   1.000
_cell.angle_alpha   90.00
_cell.angle_beta   90.00
_cell.angle_gamma   90.00
#
_symmetry.space_group_name_H-M   'P 1'
#
loop_
_entity.id
_entity.type
_entity.pdbx_description
1 polymer ?
#
loop_
_entity_poly.entity_id
_entity_poly.type
_entity_poly.pdbx_seq_one_letter_code
_entity_poly.pdbx_strand_id
1 'polypeptide(L)'
;EAKEFFYRRTLATAPVHRIYGSERDPRLSLVEKEAGGRADALNCGVSLARYRYVVPVSPGVVFDPDALLRLMSPALRDPGAVLAVTSYVERVGSRESHPALGGNVDNVEWTKAGDDYQRLASIRSWMASRLAWHQLRCGVPPKDGVTAWRRDALLELGGFSVDAADAEFDLLIRLQTIRTESAAGRVVRTSEVFGRLNTLTVARAAATAGRRRRALLEAFRTFATRPASGAGRLTMMCVLAVELVTPVAQVFVIAAVLVGTAAGWISWTAPFFVLLSLTFGYGLVSASGLLLRGGTPGAPAGADLKRLLMRAPLEFVVYRPAFVWSRLAASPRIP
;
A
#
# COMPACT_ATOMS: atom_id res chain seq x y z
N GLU A 1 34.61 -2.27 -7.38
CA GLU A 1 35.43 -3.27 -6.63
C GLU A 1 34.75 -3.78 -5.34
N ALA A 2 35.11 -4.98 -4.88
CA ALA A 2 34.70 -5.51 -3.58
C ALA A 2 35.49 -4.80 -2.47
N LYS A 3 34.80 -4.22 -1.49
CA LYS A 3 35.43 -3.55 -0.35
C LYS A 3 35.17 -4.39 0.90
N GLU A 4 36.21 -4.67 1.68
CA GLU A 4 36.04 -5.21 3.03
C GLU A 4 35.37 -4.15 3.90
N PHE A 5 34.04 -4.21 3.97
CA PHE A 5 33.25 -3.37 4.85
C PHE A 5 32.99 -4.13 6.15
N PHE A 6 33.69 -3.74 7.21
CA PHE A 6 33.26 -4.09 8.56
C PHE A 6 31.94 -3.35 8.83
N TYR A 7 30.84 -4.10 8.86
CA TYR A 7 29.53 -3.55 9.21
C TYR A 7 29.04 -4.17 10.51
N ARG A 8 28.47 -3.33 11.38
CA ARG A 8 27.87 -3.79 12.63
C ARG A 8 26.55 -4.48 12.31
N ARG A 9 26.46 -5.78 12.62
CA ARG A 9 25.19 -6.51 12.60
C ARG A 9 24.34 -6.05 13.78
N THR A 10 23.51 -5.01 13.55
CA THR A 10 22.58 -4.50 14.57
C THR A 10 21.26 -5.25 14.55
N LEU A 11 20.82 -5.70 13.38
CA LEU A 11 19.60 -6.50 13.20
C LEU A 11 19.94 -7.93 12.79
N ALA A 12 19.12 -8.87 13.23
CA ALA A 12 19.19 -10.26 12.80
C ALA A 12 18.96 -10.33 11.28
N THR A 13 19.95 -10.85 10.56
CA THR A 13 19.89 -10.98 9.10
C THR A 13 20.65 -12.21 8.62
N ALA A 14 20.27 -12.74 7.45
CA ALA A 14 21.04 -13.80 6.81
C ALA A 14 22.47 -13.31 6.47
N PRO A 15 23.46 -14.23 6.42
CA PRO A 15 24.86 -13.90 6.15
C PRO A 15 25.05 -13.02 4.90
N VAL A 16 25.77 -11.92 5.08
CA VAL A 16 26.28 -11.10 3.98
C VAL A 16 27.62 -11.68 3.52
N HIS A 17 27.74 -11.97 2.24
CA HIS A 17 28.96 -12.51 1.64
C HIS A 17 29.90 -11.40 1.23
N ARG A 18 29.40 -10.39 0.50
CA ARG A 18 30.23 -9.33 -0.10
C ARG A 18 29.48 -8.00 -0.18
N ILE A 19 30.22 -6.90 -0.08
CA ILE A 19 29.72 -5.54 -0.28
C ILE A 19 30.58 -4.89 -1.36
N TYR A 20 29.93 -4.40 -2.41
CA TYR A 20 30.55 -3.72 -3.53
C TYR A 20 30.23 -2.23 -3.45
N GLY A 21 31.21 -1.39 -3.72
CA GLY A 21 31.02 0.05 -3.94
C GLY A 21 31.02 0.36 -5.42
N SER A 22 30.12 1.25 -5.86
CA SER A 22 30.15 1.76 -7.23
C SER A 22 31.35 2.69 -7.43
N GLU A 23 32.01 2.55 -8.57
CA GLU A 23 33.11 3.42 -9.01
C GLU A 23 32.61 4.75 -9.58
N ARG A 24 31.37 4.77 -10.08
CA ARG A 24 30.76 5.97 -10.70
C ARG A 24 30.02 6.85 -9.69
N ASP A 25 29.47 6.24 -8.63
CA ASP A 25 28.77 6.97 -7.57
C ASP A 25 29.14 6.40 -6.19
N PRO A 26 29.93 7.12 -5.37
CA PRO A 26 30.38 6.62 -4.06
C PRO A 26 29.24 6.41 -3.05
N ARG A 27 28.04 6.93 -3.34
CA ARG A 27 26.83 6.76 -2.51
C ARG A 27 26.12 5.43 -2.79
N LEU A 28 26.44 4.76 -3.90
CA LEU A 28 25.83 3.50 -4.29
C LEU A 28 26.66 2.31 -3.80
N SER A 29 26.03 1.47 -2.99
CA SER A 29 26.57 0.17 -2.58
C SER A 29 25.63 -0.96 -3.00
N LEU A 30 26.23 -2.09 -3.38
CA LEU A 30 25.54 -3.33 -3.66
C LEU A 30 25.95 -4.36 -2.59
N VAL A 31 24.98 -5.08 -2.05
CA VAL A 31 25.19 -6.05 -0.98
C VAL A 31 24.76 -7.42 -1.48
N GLU A 32 25.70 -8.35 -1.51
CA GLU A 32 25.47 -9.74 -1.84
C GLU A 32 25.32 -10.53 -0.53
N LYS A 33 24.17 -11.18 -0.34
CA LYS A 33 23.84 -11.94 0.86
C LYS A 33 23.07 -13.21 0.51
N GLU A 34 23.04 -14.14 1.45
CA GLU A 34 22.22 -15.35 1.37
C GLU A 34 20.73 -14.99 1.24
N ALA A 35 19.95 -15.83 0.57
CA ALA A 35 18.52 -15.58 0.38
C ALA A 35 17.75 -15.71 1.70
N GLY A 36 17.05 -14.65 2.11
CA GLY A 36 16.21 -14.63 3.33
C GLY A 36 14.90 -13.87 3.16
N GLY A 37 14.50 -13.60 1.92
CA GLY A 37 13.29 -12.84 1.60
C GLY A 37 13.44 -11.32 1.73
N ARG A 38 12.33 -10.60 1.48
CA ARG A 38 12.33 -9.13 1.41
C ARG A 38 12.62 -8.48 2.76
N ALA A 39 11.98 -8.92 3.84
CA ALA A 39 12.14 -8.34 5.17
C ALA A 39 13.59 -8.41 5.66
N ASP A 40 14.23 -9.56 5.45
CA ASP A 40 15.63 -9.77 5.79
C ASP A 40 16.59 -8.89 4.96
N ALA A 41 16.33 -8.74 3.66
CA ALA A 41 17.08 -7.80 2.82
C ALA A 41 16.91 -6.34 3.30
N LEU A 42 15.70 -5.95 3.73
CA LEU A 42 15.46 -4.62 4.31
C LEU A 42 16.22 -4.43 5.63
N ASN A 43 16.22 -5.43 6.52
CA ASN A 43 16.98 -5.39 7.78
C ASN A 43 18.49 -5.26 7.55
N CYS A 44 19.00 -5.92 6.51
CA CYS A 44 20.40 -5.78 6.10
C CYS A 44 20.69 -4.34 5.66
N GLY A 45 19.81 -3.77 4.83
CA GLY A 45 19.88 -2.37 4.42
C GLY A 45 19.84 -1.39 5.60
N VAL A 46 18.98 -1.62 6.60
CA VAL A 46 18.89 -0.78 7.81
C VAL A 46 20.17 -0.87 8.65
N SER A 47 20.78 -2.05 8.74
CA SER A 47 22.06 -2.23 9.45
C SER A 47 23.20 -1.48 8.76
N LEU A 48 23.19 -1.43 7.42
CA LEU A 48 24.20 -0.73 6.61
C LEU A 48 23.93 0.77 6.40
N ALA A 49 22.69 1.22 6.60
CA ALA A 49 22.33 2.61 6.47
C ALA A 49 23.19 3.50 7.38
N ARG A 50 23.52 4.71 6.94
CA ARG A 50 24.33 5.67 7.72
C ARG A 50 23.51 6.84 8.25
N TYR A 51 22.40 7.13 7.59
CA TYR A 51 21.57 8.29 7.85
C TYR A 51 20.46 7.98 8.87
N ARG A 52 19.90 9.06 9.43
CA ARG A 52 18.84 9.01 10.44
C ARG A 52 17.54 8.40 9.92
N TYR A 53 17.26 8.53 8.63
CA TYR A 53 16.08 7.97 7.99
C TYR A 53 16.45 6.94 6.93
N VAL A 54 15.64 5.88 6.83
CA VAL A 54 15.75 4.82 5.84
C VAL A 54 14.45 4.75 5.06
N VAL A 55 14.54 4.73 3.73
CA VAL A 55 13.38 4.69 2.83
C VAL A 55 13.46 3.42 1.99
N PRO A 56 12.76 2.33 2.34
CA PRO A 56 12.58 1.20 1.44
C PRO A 56 11.79 1.63 0.20
N VAL A 57 12.36 1.43 -0.97
CA VAL A 57 11.69 1.70 -2.25
C VAL A 57 11.49 0.38 -2.98
N SER A 58 10.24 0.11 -3.39
CA SER A 58 9.92 -1.09 -4.14
C SER A 58 10.51 -1.05 -5.55
N PRO A 59 10.98 -2.20 -6.09
CA PRO A 59 11.42 -2.27 -7.48
C PRO A 59 10.33 -1.77 -8.44
N GLY A 60 10.72 -0.96 -9.42
CA GLY A 60 9.80 -0.41 -10.42
C GLY A 60 9.03 0.83 -9.98
N VAL A 61 9.30 1.43 -8.82
CA VAL A 61 8.77 2.76 -8.51
C VAL A 61 9.62 3.81 -9.24
N VAL A 62 9.00 4.60 -10.11
CA VAL A 62 9.62 5.78 -10.72
C VAL A 62 9.06 7.03 -10.06
N PHE A 63 9.95 7.90 -9.60
CA PHE A 63 9.61 9.08 -8.84
C PHE A 63 10.39 10.30 -9.35
N ASP A 64 9.84 11.49 -9.12
CA ASP A 64 10.47 12.73 -9.54
C ASP A 64 11.73 13.02 -8.71
N PRO A 65 12.69 13.81 -9.21
CA PRO A 65 13.90 14.17 -8.47
C PRO A 65 13.62 14.71 -7.06
N ASP A 66 12.54 15.50 -6.91
CA ASP A 66 12.18 16.13 -5.64
C ASP A 66 11.24 15.29 -4.76
N ALA A 67 10.86 14.08 -5.20
CA ALA A 67 9.90 13.24 -4.48
C ALA A 67 10.35 12.90 -3.04
N LEU A 68 11.65 12.64 -2.87
CA LEU A 68 12.22 12.37 -1.55
C LEU A 68 12.18 13.63 -0.66
N LEU A 69 12.43 14.82 -1.20
CA LEU A 69 12.34 16.07 -0.46
C LEU A 69 10.90 16.34 0.01
N ARG A 70 9.91 16.10 -0.86
CA ARG A 70 8.49 16.22 -0.52
C ARG A 70 8.08 15.21 0.56
N LEU A 71 8.52 13.95 0.44
CA LEU A 71 8.29 12.91 1.44
C LEU A 71 8.88 13.30 2.80
N MET A 72 10.09 13.84 2.82
CA MET A 72 10.81 14.16 4.05
C MET A 72 10.39 15.49 4.70
N SER A 73 9.59 16.32 4.03
CA SER A 73 9.19 17.65 4.54
C SER A 73 8.65 17.63 5.98
N PRO A 74 7.74 16.72 6.38
CA PRO A 74 7.27 16.67 7.77
C PRO A 74 8.37 16.29 8.76
N ALA A 75 9.25 15.36 8.39
CA ALA A 75 10.36 14.92 9.21
C ALA A 75 11.46 15.98 9.37
N LEU A 76 11.61 16.87 8.38
CA LEU A 76 12.54 18.01 8.46
C LEU A 76 12.01 19.12 9.38
N ARG A 77 10.69 19.32 9.43
CA ARG A 77 10.05 20.31 10.32
C ARG A 77 10.13 19.90 11.79
N ASP A 78 10.03 18.61 12.07
CA ASP A 78 10.01 18.09 13.44
C ASP A 78 10.73 16.72 13.53
N PRO A 79 12.07 16.70 13.44
CA PRO A 79 12.82 15.46 13.36
C PRO A 79 12.81 14.67 14.69
N GLY A 80 12.53 15.34 15.81
CA GLY A 80 12.43 14.75 17.14
C GLY A 80 11.14 13.96 17.33
N ALA A 81 10.01 14.48 16.83
CA ALA A 81 8.72 13.81 16.95
C ALA A 81 8.43 12.84 15.80
N VAL A 82 8.85 13.12 14.57
CA VAL A 82 8.43 12.30 13.43
C VAL A 82 9.24 11.01 13.38
N LEU A 83 8.58 9.86 13.54
CA LEU A 83 9.22 8.53 13.49
C LEU A 83 9.10 7.89 12.12
N ALA A 84 8.00 8.16 11.42
CA ALA A 84 7.81 7.67 10.07
C ALA A 84 6.98 8.67 9.26
N VAL A 85 7.28 8.77 7.97
CA VAL A 85 6.48 9.52 7.01
C VAL A 85 6.08 8.62 5.87
N THR A 86 4.77 8.46 5.64
CA THR A 86 4.26 7.66 4.53
C THR A 86 3.68 8.54 3.44
N SER A 87 4.04 8.24 2.20
CA SER A 87 3.47 8.84 0.99
C SER A 87 2.90 7.76 0.07
N TYR A 88 2.02 8.19 -0.81
CA TYR A 88 1.30 7.35 -1.74
C TYR A 88 2.05 7.18 -3.06
N VAL A 89 1.94 6.00 -3.68
CA VAL A 89 2.46 5.71 -5.03
C VAL A 89 1.29 5.41 -5.96
N GLU A 90 1.22 6.13 -7.08
CA GLU A 90 0.15 5.97 -8.07
C GLU A 90 0.39 4.75 -8.96
N ARG A 91 -0.63 3.93 -9.18
CA ARG A 91 -0.54 2.88 -10.20
C ARG A 91 -0.89 3.47 -11.56
N VAL A 92 -0.05 3.20 -12.54
CA VAL A 92 -0.20 3.70 -13.91
C VAL A 92 -0.11 2.53 -14.89
N GLY A 93 -1.02 2.52 -15.86
CA GLY A 93 -1.08 1.46 -16.86
C GLY A 93 0.11 1.46 -17.81
N SER A 94 0.28 0.35 -18.51
CA SER A 94 1.36 0.10 -19.48
C SER A 94 1.48 1.14 -20.62
N ARG A 95 0.41 1.89 -20.91
CA ARG A 95 0.40 2.96 -21.93
C ARG A 95 1.02 4.26 -21.47
N GLU A 96 1.00 4.51 -20.16
CA GLU A 96 1.45 5.76 -19.54
C GLU A 96 2.70 5.52 -18.68
N SER A 97 3.21 4.29 -18.69
CA SER A 97 4.46 3.94 -18.03
C SER A 97 5.64 4.58 -18.76
N HIS A 98 6.44 5.35 -18.04
CA HIS A 98 7.76 5.82 -18.46
C HIS A 98 8.61 4.63 -18.97
N PRO A 99 9.45 4.77 -20.01
CA PRO A 99 10.35 3.69 -20.47
C PRO A 99 11.20 3.08 -19.35
N ALA A 100 11.55 3.91 -18.36
CA ALA A 100 12.32 3.55 -17.17
C ALA A 100 11.57 2.65 -16.16
N LEU A 101 10.25 2.52 -16.27
CA LEU A 101 9.46 1.58 -15.45
C LEU A 101 9.65 0.12 -15.89
N GLY A 102 10.45 -0.12 -16.92
CA GLY A 102 10.57 -1.41 -17.60
C GLY A 102 9.27 -1.67 -18.33
N GLY A 103 9.29 -1.51 -19.66
CA GLY A 103 8.21 -2.01 -20.49
C GLY A 103 8.16 -3.53 -20.32
N ASN A 104 7.33 -4.02 -19.40
CA ASN A 104 7.12 -5.45 -19.31
C ASN A 104 6.24 -5.83 -20.50
N VAL A 105 6.93 -6.26 -21.56
CA VAL A 105 6.37 -6.79 -22.81
C VAL A 105 5.43 -7.99 -22.55
N ASP A 106 5.45 -8.55 -21.34
CA ASP A 106 4.66 -9.70 -20.93
C ASP A 106 3.30 -9.37 -20.27
N ASN A 107 2.81 -8.12 -20.31
CA ASN A 107 1.45 -7.76 -19.87
C ASN A 107 0.33 -8.27 -20.82
N VAL A 108 0.57 -9.36 -21.54
CA VAL A 108 -0.30 -9.92 -22.60
C VAL A 108 -1.60 -10.54 -22.03
N GLU A 109 -1.70 -10.78 -20.72
CA GLU A 109 -2.91 -11.39 -20.14
C GLU A 109 -4.03 -10.40 -19.76
N TRP A 110 -3.82 -9.08 -19.92
CA TRP A 110 -4.75 -8.09 -19.36
C TRP A 110 -5.45 -7.23 -20.43
N THR A 111 -6.78 -7.05 -20.31
CA THR A 111 -7.50 -6.08 -21.14
C THR A 111 -7.15 -4.66 -20.67
N LYS A 112 -6.87 -3.75 -21.62
CA LYS A 112 -6.60 -2.32 -21.36
C LYS A 112 -7.60 -1.63 -20.40
N ALA A 113 -8.76 -2.23 -20.15
CA ALA A 113 -9.78 -1.74 -19.22
C ALA A 113 -9.37 -1.83 -17.75
N GLY A 114 -8.57 -2.81 -17.35
CA GLY A 114 -8.33 -2.98 -15.93
C GLY A 114 -7.04 -2.37 -15.39
N ASP A 115 -6.17 -1.92 -16.28
CA ASP A 115 -5.11 -0.98 -15.91
C ASP A 115 -5.76 0.29 -15.36
N ASP A 116 -6.79 0.78 -16.06
CA ASP A 116 -7.61 1.91 -15.64
C ASP A 116 -8.31 1.64 -14.30
N TYR A 117 -8.87 0.45 -14.07
CA TYR A 117 -9.49 0.11 -12.78
C TYR A 117 -8.49 0.10 -11.63
N GLN A 118 -7.27 -0.40 -11.84
CA GLN A 118 -6.23 -0.34 -10.82
C GLN A 118 -5.77 1.09 -10.54
N ARG A 119 -5.65 1.92 -11.58
CA ARG A 119 -5.34 3.34 -11.44
C ARG A 119 -6.45 4.10 -10.72
N LEU A 120 -7.72 3.85 -11.04
CA LEU A 120 -8.87 4.42 -10.34
C LEU A 120 -8.90 3.99 -8.87
N ALA A 121 -8.66 2.70 -8.59
CA ALA A 121 -8.58 2.18 -7.23
C ALA A 121 -7.44 2.82 -6.44
N SER A 122 -6.29 3.05 -7.08
CA SER A 122 -5.16 3.70 -6.46
C SER A 122 -5.49 5.18 -6.17
N ILE A 123 -6.07 5.93 -7.12
CA ILE A 123 -6.47 7.33 -6.94
C ILE A 123 -7.52 7.48 -5.83
N ARG A 124 -8.50 6.57 -5.73
CA ARG A 124 -9.46 6.55 -4.61
C ARG A 124 -8.76 6.28 -3.27
N SER A 125 -7.78 5.37 -3.24
CA SER A 125 -6.98 5.14 -2.02
C SER A 125 -6.20 6.39 -1.60
N TRP A 126 -5.70 7.17 -2.56
CA TRP A 126 -5.04 8.45 -2.29
C TRP A 126 -6.03 9.50 -1.79
N MET A 127 -7.20 9.64 -2.41
CA MET A 127 -8.25 10.54 -1.94
C MET A 127 -8.65 10.23 -0.48
N ALA A 128 -8.91 8.95 -0.18
CA ALA A 128 -9.22 8.53 1.19
C ALA A 128 -8.08 8.86 2.16
N SER A 129 -6.83 8.72 1.70
CA SER A 129 -5.62 9.10 2.45
C SER A 129 -5.58 10.58 2.80
N ARG A 130 -5.94 11.43 1.84
CA ARG A 130 -5.92 12.88 2.00
C ARG A 130 -7.07 13.40 2.86
N LEU A 131 -8.27 12.82 2.72
CA LEU A 131 -9.47 13.31 3.39
C LEU A 131 -9.66 12.76 4.81
N ALA A 132 -9.41 11.47 5.02
CA ALA A 132 -9.69 10.81 6.29
C ALA A 132 -8.40 10.53 7.08
N TRP A 133 -7.42 9.87 6.44
CA TRP A 133 -6.27 9.30 7.15
C TRP A 133 -5.24 10.33 7.60
N HIS A 134 -5.22 11.55 7.05
CA HIS A 134 -4.36 12.63 7.57
C HIS A 134 -4.84 13.14 8.94
N GLN A 135 -6.14 13.04 9.25
CA GLN A 135 -6.69 13.51 10.53
C GLN A 135 -6.54 12.48 11.65
N LEU A 136 -6.48 11.20 11.29
CA LEU A 136 -6.28 10.11 12.23
C LEU A 136 -4.78 9.93 12.48
N ARG A 137 -4.32 10.26 13.69
CA ARG A 137 -2.93 10.03 14.15
C ARG A 137 -2.49 8.55 14.05
N CYS A 138 -3.46 7.65 13.90
CA CYS A 138 -3.32 6.21 13.70
C CYS A 138 -3.89 5.81 12.33
N GLY A 139 -3.14 6.05 11.26
CA GLY A 139 -3.54 5.68 9.90
C GLY A 139 -3.04 4.30 9.50
N VAL A 140 -3.89 3.51 8.83
CA VAL A 140 -3.48 2.31 8.07
C VAL A 140 -2.62 2.75 6.88
N PRO A 141 -1.47 2.14 6.59
CA PRO A 141 -0.60 2.57 5.49
C PRO A 141 -1.34 2.41 4.15
N PRO A 142 -1.04 3.21 3.12
CA PRO A 142 -1.66 3.06 1.82
C PRO A 142 -1.42 1.65 1.28
N LYS A 143 -2.30 1.19 0.39
CA LYS A 143 -2.11 -0.10 -0.29
C LYS A 143 -0.82 -0.11 -1.11
N ASP A 144 -0.55 0.99 -1.80
CA ASP A 144 0.67 1.23 -2.55
C ASP A 144 1.27 2.55 -2.04
N GLY A 145 2.44 2.46 -1.41
CA GLY A 145 3.09 3.60 -0.77
C GLY A 145 4.55 3.37 -0.50
N VAL A 146 5.22 4.44 -0.10
CA VAL A 146 6.61 4.44 0.36
C VAL A 146 6.62 5.11 1.73
N THR A 147 7.33 4.50 2.67
CA THR A 147 7.47 5.04 4.02
C THR A 147 8.93 5.33 4.33
N ALA A 148 9.23 6.55 4.74
CA ALA A 148 10.49 6.90 5.36
C ALA A 148 10.43 6.60 6.84
N TRP A 149 11.40 5.85 7.35
CA TRP A 149 11.45 5.39 8.74
C TRP A 149 12.65 5.97 9.45
N ARG A 150 12.47 6.42 10.69
CA ARG A 150 13.59 6.80 11.55
C ARG A 150 14.31 5.54 12.01
N ARG A 151 15.63 5.52 11.81
CA ARG A 151 16.47 4.33 11.99
C ARG A 151 16.52 3.89 13.45
N ASP A 152 16.56 4.82 14.39
CA ASP A 152 16.51 4.52 15.83
C ASP A 152 15.25 3.74 16.21
N ALA A 153 14.08 4.18 15.72
CA ALA A 153 12.82 3.50 15.95
C ALA A 153 12.77 2.10 15.31
N LEU A 154 13.34 1.94 14.10
CA LEU A 154 13.50 0.63 13.46
C LEU A 154 14.34 -0.33 14.30
N LEU A 155 15.47 0.15 14.82
CA LEU A 155 16.40 -0.66 15.62
C LEU A 155 15.79 -1.06 16.97
N GLU A 156 15.09 -0.14 17.64
CA GLU A 156 14.36 -0.40 18.88
C GLU A 156 13.28 -1.48 18.71
N LEU A 157 12.63 -1.52 17.54
CA LEU A 157 11.62 -2.52 17.19
C LEU A 157 12.21 -3.86 16.71
N GLY A 158 13.54 -3.98 16.61
CA GLY A 158 14.19 -5.19 16.08
C GLY A 158 14.03 -5.36 14.56
N GLY A 159 13.70 -4.30 13.82
CA GLY A 159 13.59 -4.31 12.37
C GLY A 159 12.28 -4.89 11.82
N PHE A 160 12.28 -5.14 10.51
CA PHE A 160 11.19 -5.75 9.75
C PHE A 160 11.04 -7.24 10.12
N SER A 161 9.81 -7.66 10.41
CA SER A 161 9.52 -9.06 10.74
C SER A 161 9.59 -9.93 9.48
N VAL A 162 10.32 -11.04 9.55
CA VAL A 162 10.47 -11.98 8.43
C VAL A 162 9.25 -12.90 8.29
N ASP A 163 8.54 -13.15 9.39
CA ASP A 163 7.36 -14.02 9.43
C ASP A 163 6.05 -13.29 9.07
N ALA A 164 6.07 -11.95 9.05
CA ALA A 164 4.87 -11.15 8.78
C ALA A 164 4.45 -11.22 7.31
N ALA A 165 3.14 -11.28 7.06
CA ALA A 165 2.61 -11.31 5.69
C ALA A 165 2.93 -10.02 4.89
N ASP A 166 3.08 -8.90 5.59
CA ASP A 166 3.54 -7.61 5.07
C ASP A 166 4.41 -6.94 6.14
N ALA A 167 5.73 -7.01 5.95
CA ALA A 167 6.70 -6.58 6.94
C ALA A 167 6.67 -5.07 7.25
N GLU A 168 6.36 -4.24 6.25
CA GLU A 168 6.24 -2.79 6.45
C GLU A 168 4.95 -2.45 7.22
N PHE A 169 3.87 -3.18 6.94
CA PHE A 169 2.61 -3.08 7.68
C PHE A 169 2.79 -3.48 9.14
N ASP A 170 3.35 -4.67 9.39
CA ASP A 170 3.62 -5.17 10.74
C ASP A 170 4.49 -4.21 11.55
N LEU A 171 5.54 -3.66 10.94
CA LEU A 171 6.40 -2.68 11.59
C LEU A 171 5.62 -1.42 12.01
N LEU A 172 4.74 -0.90 11.14
CA LEU A 172 3.91 0.25 11.48
C LEU A 172 3.02 -0.03 12.69
N ILE A 173 2.42 -1.23 12.71
CA ILE A 173 1.55 -1.68 13.78
C ILE A 173 2.34 -1.82 15.08
N ARG A 174 3.52 -2.46 15.05
CA ARG A 174 4.41 -2.57 16.21
C ARG A 174 4.80 -1.19 16.74
N LEU A 175 5.19 -0.26 15.86
CA LEU A 175 5.52 1.12 16.20
C LEU A 175 4.36 1.83 16.92
N GLN A 176 3.12 1.62 16.46
CA GLN A 176 1.93 2.19 17.07
C GLN A 176 1.53 1.50 18.39
N THR A 177 1.80 0.20 18.56
CA THR A 177 1.44 -0.54 19.79
C THR A 177 2.38 -0.27 20.97
N ILE A 178 3.66 0.00 20.71
CA ILE A 178 4.67 0.20 21.77
C ILE A 178 4.61 1.61 22.37
N ARG A 179 4.01 2.57 21.67
CA ARG A 179 4.00 3.97 22.09
C ARG A 179 2.70 4.31 22.82
N THR A 180 2.83 4.68 24.08
CA THR A 180 1.78 5.34 24.86
C THR A 180 1.52 6.74 24.32
N GLU A 181 0.32 7.28 24.53
CA GLU A 181 -0.11 8.61 24.01
C GLU A 181 0.82 9.76 24.41
N SER A 182 1.62 9.60 25.46
CA SER A 182 2.61 10.58 25.96
C SER A 182 3.97 10.54 25.25
N ALA A 183 4.25 9.56 24.40
CA ALA A 183 5.52 9.49 23.68
C ALA A 183 5.50 10.44 22.47
N ALA A 184 6.51 11.31 22.38
CA ALA A 184 6.65 12.35 21.36
C ALA A 184 6.67 11.84 19.90
N GLY A 185 6.75 10.52 19.69
CA GLY A 185 6.88 9.90 18.39
C GLY A 185 5.56 9.79 17.60
N ARG A 186 5.43 10.47 16.45
CA ARG A 186 4.27 10.37 15.55
C ARG A 186 4.62 9.81 14.17
N VAL A 187 3.68 9.08 13.60
CA VAL A 187 3.65 8.73 12.17
C VAL A 187 2.89 9.81 11.44
N VAL A 188 3.49 10.38 10.41
CA VAL A 188 2.85 11.40 9.56
C VAL A 188 2.53 10.79 8.21
N ARG A 189 1.34 11.10 7.70
CA ARG A 189 0.97 10.74 6.33
C ARG A 189 0.95 11.98 5.47
N THR A 190 1.67 11.97 4.37
CA THR A 190 1.72 13.10 3.44
C THR A 190 0.69 12.90 2.34
N SER A 191 0.06 13.98 1.90
CA SER A 191 -0.88 14.00 0.76
C SER A 191 -0.17 14.01 -0.61
N GLU A 192 1.16 14.14 -0.61
CA GLU A 192 2.01 14.13 -1.80
C GLU A 192 2.05 12.74 -2.44
N VAL A 193 2.18 12.72 -3.76
CA VAL A 193 2.44 11.51 -4.55
C VAL A 193 3.95 11.35 -4.67
N PHE A 194 4.48 10.25 -4.14
CA PHE A 194 5.92 9.96 -4.20
C PHE A 194 6.33 9.62 -5.62
N GLY A 195 5.56 8.76 -6.30
CA GLY A 195 5.90 8.30 -7.64
C GLY A 195 4.81 7.44 -8.25
N ARG A 196 5.21 6.71 -9.30
CA ARG A 196 4.35 5.84 -10.10
C ARG A 196 4.89 4.43 -10.12
N LEU A 197 3.99 3.46 -10.21
CA LEU A 197 4.29 2.03 -10.32
C LEU A 197 3.39 1.41 -11.39
N ASN A 198 3.91 0.41 -12.11
CA ASN A 198 3.10 -0.31 -13.09
C ASN A 198 1.90 -1.04 -12.45
N THR A 199 0.83 -1.22 -13.21
CA THR A 199 -0.29 -2.08 -12.84
C THR A 199 0.14 -3.54 -12.74
N LEU A 200 -0.65 -4.34 -12.03
CA LEU A 200 -0.40 -5.77 -11.82
C LEU A 200 -1.33 -6.61 -12.69
N THR A 201 -0.91 -7.81 -13.07
CA THR A 201 -1.80 -8.87 -13.57
C THR A 201 -2.85 -9.26 -12.53
N VAL A 202 -3.99 -9.88 -12.93
CA VAL A 202 -5.06 -10.33 -11.99
C VAL A 202 -4.48 -11.15 -10.84
N ALA A 203 -3.66 -12.15 -11.19
CA ALA A 203 -3.12 -13.11 -10.24
C ALA A 203 -2.23 -12.41 -9.19
N ARG A 204 -1.33 -11.53 -9.62
CA ARG A 204 -0.48 -10.72 -8.72
C ARG A 204 -1.30 -9.76 -7.87
N ALA A 205 -2.32 -9.11 -8.44
CA ALA A 205 -3.21 -8.24 -7.68
C ALA A 205 -4.00 -9.02 -6.61
N ALA A 206 -4.48 -10.21 -6.94
CA ALA A 206 -5.18 -11.11 -6.03
C ALA A 206 -4.25 -11.58 -4.90
N ALA A 207 -3.03 -12.01 -5.23
CA ALA A 207 -2.01 -12.42 -4.27
C ALA A 207 -1.64 -11.28 -3.30
N THR A 208 -1.43 -10.06 -3.81
CA THR A 208 -1.16 -8.87 -2.98
C THR A 208 -2.32 -8.57 -2.04
N ALA A 209 -3.55 -8.68 -2.53
CA ALA A 209 -4.71 -8.46 -1.66
C ALA A 209 -4.90 -9.57 -0.61
N GLY A 210 -4.56 -10.82 -0.94
CA GLY A 210 -4.52 -11.93 0.01
C GLY A 210 -3.50 -11.70 1.12
N ARG A 211 -2.26 -11.31 0.78
CA ARG A 211 -1.24 -10.91 1.76
C ARG A 211 -1.72 -9.76 2.65
N ARG A 212 -2.31 -8.73 2.06
CA ARG A 212 -2.84 -7.59 2.82
C ARG A 212 -3.94 -7.99 3.80
N ARG A 213 -4.83 -8.91 3.43
CA ARG A 213 -5.86 -9.44 4.34
C ARG A 213 -5.25 -10.21 5.51
N ARG A 214 -4.22 -11.02 5.26
CA ARG A 214 -3.47 -11.71 6.33
C ARG A 214 -2.79 -10.70 7.28
N ALA A 215 -2.13 -9.69 6.73
CA ALA A 215 -1.50 -8.63 7.51
C ALA A 215 -2.51 -7.86 8.39
N LEU A 216 -3.71 -7.58 7.87
CA LEU A 216 -4.80 -6.97 8.65
C LEU A 216 -5.25 -7.88 9.81
N LEU A 217 -5.34 -9.19 9.59
CA LEU A 217 -5.69 -10.15 10.64
C LEU A 217 -4.59 -10.29 11.70
N GLU A 218 -3.33 -10.36 11.27
CA GLU A 218 -2.16 -10.38 12.15
C GLU A 218 -2.16 -9.13 13.04
N ALA A 219 -2.31 -7.94 12.45
CA ALA A 219 -2.37 -6.70 13.20
C ALA A 219 -3.57 -6.60 14.14
N PHE A 220 -4.75 -7.04 13.71
CA PHE A 220 -5.93 -7.09 14.57
C PHE A 220 -5.67 -7.95 15.81
N ARG A 221 -5.04 -9.12 15.63
CA ARG A 221 -4.64 -10.00 16.75
C ARG A 221 -3.62 -9.31 17.66
N THR A 222 -2.59 -8.68 17.11
CA THR A 222 -1.58 -7.94 17.89
C THR A 222 -2.21 -6.84 18.73
N PHE A 223 -3.16 -6.08 18.17
CA PHE A 223 -3.89 -5.05 18.91
C PHE A 223 -4.88 -5.62 19.93
N ALA A 224 -5.42 -6.81 19.72
CA ALA A 224 -6.30 -7.47 20.68
C ALA A 224 -5.53 -8.01 21.89
N THR A 225 -4.35 -8.60 21.68
CA THR A 225 -3.59 -9.30 22.73
C THR A 225 -2.69 -8.40 23.58
N ARG A 226 -2.24 -7.25 23.07
CA ARG A 226 -1.38 -6.34 23.82
C ARG A 226 -2.20 -5.32 24.62
N PRO A 227 -2.01 -5.21 25.95
CA PRO A 227 -2.62 -4.14 26.72
C PRO A 227 -1.93 -2.82 26.36
N ALA A 228 -2.64 -1.92 25.68
CA ALA A 228 -2.25 -0.52 25.56
C ALA A 228 -3.45 0.37 25.91
N SER A 229 -3.19 1.43 26.67
CA SER A 229 -4.13 2.46 27.06
C SER A 229 -4.23 3.54 25.99
N GLY A 230 -5.43 4.04 25.72
CA GLY A 230 -5.63 5.23 24.89
C GLY A 230 -6.71 5.11 23.79
N ALA A 231 -7.26 6.25 23.40
CA ALA A 231 -8.25 6.39 22.34
C ALA A 231 -7.69 6.02 20.95
N GLY A 232 -6.37 6.14 20.77
CA GLY A 232 -5.68 5.73 19.54
C GLY A 232 -5.79 4.24 19.23
N ARG A 233 -5.76 3.37 20.25
CA ARG A 233 -5.92 1.92 20.09
C ARG A 233 -7.33 1.56 19.62
N LEU A 234 -8.35 2.11 20.28
CA LEU A 234 -9.74 1.84 19.93
C LEU A 234 -10.00 2.27 18.48
N THR A 235 -9.52 3.46 18.11
CA THR A 235 -9.65 3.98 16.73
C THR A 235 -9.00 3.02 15.72
N MET A 236 -7.78 2.54 15.98
CA MET A 236 -7.11 1.58 15.10
C MET A 236 -7.84 0.23 15.03
N MET A 237 -8.33 -0.30 16.15
CA MET A 237 -9.11 -1.54 16.16
C MET A 237 -10.42 -1.40 15.38
N CYS A 238 -11.13 -0.29 15.51
CA CYS A 238 -12.33 0.00 14.72
C CYS A 238 -12.00 0.06 13.22
N VAL A 239 -10.92 0.75 12.86
CA VAL A 239 -10.46 0.84 11.47
C VAL A 239 -10.13 -0.53 10.89
N LEU A 240 -9.35 -1.34 11.61
CA LEU A 240 -8.99 -2.70 11.19
C LEU A 240 -10.24 -3.60 11.09
N ALA A 241 -11.15 -3.51 12.06
CA ALA A 241 -12.40 -4.26 12.04
C ALA A 241 -13.27 -3.89 10.83
N VAL A 242 -13.44 -2.59 10.54
CA VAL A 242 -14.21 -2.12 9.38
C VAL A 242 -13.58 -2.65 8.08
N GLU A 243 -12.27 -2.57 7.91
CA GLU A 243 -11.57 -3.12 6.72
C GLU A 243 -11.75 -4.64 6.58
N LEU A 244 -11.79 -5.39 7.68
CA LEU A 244 -11.99 -6.85 7.69
C LEU A 244 -13.45 -7.26 7.43
N VAL A 245 -14.40 -6.52 8.01
CA VAL A 245 -15.85 -6.79 7.93
C VAL A 245 -16.44 -6.33 6.60
N THR A 246 -15.97 -5.21 6.04
CA THR A 246 -16.47 -4.66 4.76
C THR A 246 -16.63 -5.70 3.65
N PRO A 247 -15.63 -6.55 3.31
CA PRO A 247 -15.80 -7.56 2.27
C PRO A 247 -16.83 -8.64 2.61
N VAL A 248 -16.95 -9.03 3.88
CA VAL A 248 -17.95 -10.02 4.33
C VAL A 248 -19.36 -9.43 4.24
N ALA A 249 -19.52 -8.19 4.71
CA ALA A 249 -20.77 -7.45 4.61
C ALA A 249 -21.20 -7.27 3.14
N GLN A 250 -20.27 -6.99 2.22
CA GLN A 250 -20.58 -6.90 0.79
C GLN A 250 -21.13 -8.22 0.22
N VAL A 251 -20.50 -9.35 0.53
CA VAL A 251 -20.99 -10.67 0.09
C VAL A 251 -22.35 -10.98 0.71
N PHE A 252 -22.51 -10.71 2.00
CA PHE A 252 -23.78 -10.91 2.71
C PHE A 252 -24.92 -10.09 2.08
N VAL A 253 -24.70 -8.80 1.81
CA VAL A 253 -25.72 -7.93 1.17
C VAL A 253 -26.09 -8.45 -0.21
N ILE A 254 -25.11 -8.84 -1.04
CA ILE A 254 -25.38 -9.40 -2.37
C ILE A 254 -26.16 -10.71 -2.26
N ALA A 255 -25.75 -11.61 -1.38
CA ALA A 255 -26.43 -12.89 -1.15
C ALA A 255 -27.87 -12.68 -0.62
N ALA A 256 -28.06 -11.78 0.33
CA ALA A 256 -29.38 -11.46 0.88
C ALA A 256 -30.32 -10.88 -0.19
N VAL A 257 -29.81 -10.02 -1.08
CA VAL A 257 -30.58 -9.50 -2.21
C VAL A 257 -30.96 -10.62 -3.19
N LEU A 258 -30.03 -11.51 -3.54
CA LEU A 258 -30.30 -12.64 -4.44
C LEU A 258 -31.31 -13.62 -3.85
N VAL A 259 -31.14 -14.01 -2.59
CA VAL A 259 -32.04 -14.92 -1.87
C VAL A 259 -33.42 -14.29 -1.69
N GLY A 260 -33.49 -13.02 -1.28
CA GLY A 260 -34.76 -12.30 -1.14
C GLY A 260 -35.51 -12.16 -2.46
N THR A 261 -34.80 -12.03 -3.58
CA THR A 261 -35.41 -12.00 -4.93
C THR A 261 -35.91 -13.39 -5.33
N ALA A 262 -35.11 -14.45 -5.10
CA ALA A 262 -35.51 -15.83 -5.39
C ALA A 262 -36.69 -16.31 -4.54
N ALA A 263 -36.79 -15.85 -3.29
CA ALA A 263 -37.91 -16.13 -2.39
C ALA A 263 -39.17 -15.28 -2.68
N GLY A 264 -39.11 -14.35 -3.64
CA GLY A 264 -40.21 -13.45 -3.98
C GLY A 264 -40.48 -12.34 -2.97
N TRP A 265 -39.62 -12.17 -1.95
CA TRP A 265 -39.72 -11.07 -0.97
C TRP A 265 -39.33 -9.73 -1.58
N ILE A 266 -38.49 -9.76 -2.61
CA ILE A 266 -37.94 -8.60 -3.29
C ILE A 266 -38.34 -8.68 -4.78
N SER A 267 -38.90 -7.60 -5.32
CA SER A 267 -39.19 -7.48 -6.75
C SER A 267 -37.90 -7.61 -7.58
N TRP A 268 -37.97 -8.27 -8.73
CA TRP A 268 -36.88 -8.37 -9.70
C TRP A 268 -36.32 -7.01 -10.17
N THR A 269 -37.09 -5.93 -10.02
CA THR A 269 -36.61 -4.56 -10.32
C THR A 269 -35.64 -4.01 -9.27
N ALA A 270 -35.73 -4.44 -8.01
CA ALA A 270 -34.93 -3.87 -6.93
C ALA A 270 -33.42 -4.21 -7.04
N PRO A 271 -32.98 -5.45 -7.33
CA PRO A 271 -31.57 -5.75 -7.57
C PRO A 271 -30.96 -4.94 -8.70
N PHE A 272 -31.74 -4.68 -9.77
CA PHE A 272 -31.31 -3.84 -10.88
C PHE A 272 -31.05 -2.39 -10.43
N PHE A 273 -31.99 -1.79 -9.70
CA PHE A 273 -31.80 -0.43 -9.16
C PHE A 273 -30.68 -0.34 -8.13
N VAL A 274 -30.48 -1.39 -7.32
CA VAL A 274 -29.35 -1.47 -6.39
C VAL A 274 -28.03 -1.51 -7.16
N LEU A 275 -27.91 -2.36 -8.19
CA LEU A 275 -26.72 -2.44 -9.03
C LEU A 275 -26.45 -1.11 -9.75
N LEU A 276 -27.49 -0.48 -10.29
CA LEU A 276 -27.42 0.83 -10.92
C LEU A 276 -26.90 1.89 -9.93
N SER A 277 -27.49 1.95 -8.74
CA SER A 277 -27.10 2.89 -7.69
C SER A 277 -25.65 2.68 -7.24
N LEU A 278 -25.22 1.43 -7.08
CA LEU A 278 -23.84 1.10 -6.74
C LEU A 278 -22.87 1.51 -7.85
N THR A 279 -23.22 1.25 -9.11
CA THR A 279 -22.41 1.59 -10.29
C THR A 279 -22.21 3.10 -10.40
N PHE A 280 -23.29 3.89 -10.31
CA PHE A 280 -23.23 5.34 -10.36
C PHE A 280 -22.58 5.96 -9.11
N GLY A 281 -22.92 5.46 -7.92
CA GLY A 281 -22.32 5.91 -6.66
C GLY A 281 -20.80 5.68 -6.65
N TYR A 282 -20.36 4.53 -7.15
CA TYR A 282 -18.93 4.22 -7.28
C TYR A 282 -18.24 5.08 -8.35
N GLY A 283 -18.92 5.34 -9.47
CA GLY A 283 -18.50 6.29 -10.47
C GLY A 283 -18.29 7.69 -9.89
N LEU A 284 -19.23 8.17 -9.07
CA LEU A 284 -19.16 9.48 -8.41
C LEU A 284 -17.96 9.57 -7.47
N VAL A 285 -17.74 8.56 -6.61
CA VAL A 285 -16.56 8.52 -5.71
C VAL A 285 -15.25 8.55 -6.51
N SER A 286 -15.21 7.84 -7.64
CA SER A 286 -14.04 7.82 -8.51
C SER A 286 -13.81 9.16 -9.21
N ALA A 287 -14.89 9.81 -9.67
CA ALA A 287 -14.85 11.14 -10.26
C ALA A 287 -14.36 12.18 -9.26
N SER A 288 -14.83 12.14 -8.01
CA SER A 288 -14.32 12.99 -6.92
C SER A 288 -12.82 12.78 -6.69
N GLY A 289 -12.35 11.52 -6.72
CA GLY A 289 -10.93 11.20 -6.63
C GLY A 289 -10.12 11.79 -7.78
N LEU A 290 -10.62 11.68 -9.01
CA LEU A 290 -10.00 12.25 -10.21
C LEU A 290 -9.97 13.78 -10.17
N LEU A 291 -11.04 14.43 -9.71
CA LEU A 291 -11.09 15.89 -9.53
C LEU A 291 -10.03 16.37 -8.55
N LEU A 292 -9.91 15.70 -7.40
CA LEU A 292 -8.86 16.02 -6.42
C LEU A 292 -7.45 15.74 -6.97
N ARG A 293 -7.30 14.69 -7.79
CA ARG A 293 -6.04 14.35 -8.44
C ARG A 293 -5.66 15.36 -9.52
N GLY A 294 -6.63 15.98 -10.19
CA GLY A 294 -6.43 17.00 -11.21
C GLY A 294 -5.67 18.25 -10.73
N GLY A 295 -5.73 18.54 -9.42
CA GLY A 295 -4.99 19.65 -8.81
C GLY A 295 -3.54 19.33 -8.43
N THR A 296 -3.01 18.14 -8.75
CA THR A 296 -1.63 17.75 -8.42
C THR A 296 -0.81 17.39 -9.66
N PRO A 297 0.52 17.57 -9.65
CA PRO A 297 1.36 17.29 -10.80
C PRO A 297 1.21 15.85 -11.33
N GLY A 298 1.29 15.68 -12.66
CA GLY A 298 1.18 14.37 -13.32
C GLY A 298 -0.21 13.73 -13.28
N ALA A 299 -1.27 14.53 -13.10
CA ALA A 299 -2.65 14.06 -13.12
C ALA A 299 -3.08 13.54 -14.51
N PRO A 300 -4.04 12.60 -14.58
CA PRO A 300 -4.65 12.22 -15.85
C PRO A 300 -5.35 13.43 -16.49
N ALA A 301 -5.12 13.67 -17.78
CA ALA A 301 -5.64 14.81 -18.51
C ALA A 301 -6.21 14.42 -19.88
N GLY A 302 -7.04 15.29 -20.47
CA GLY A 302 -7.58 15.14 -21.82
C GLY A 302 -8.30 13.82 -22.06
N ALA A 303 -7.86 13.07 -23.08
CA ALA A 303 -8.46 11.80 -23.48
C ALA A 303 -8.34 10.70 -22.41
N ASP A 304 -7.30 10.76 -21.59
CA ASP A 304 -7.09 9.80 -20.51
C ASP A 304 -8.09 10.03 -19.36
N LEU A 305 -8.26 11.28 -18.94
CA LEU A 305 -9.29 11.65 -17.96
C LEU A 305 -10.69 11.24 -18.42
N LYS A 306 -11.06 11.54 -19.68
CA LYS A 306 -12.35 11.14 -20.24
C LYS A 306 -12.53 9.62 -20.19
N ARG A 307 -11.49 8.85 -20.51
CA ARG A 307 -11.52 7.39 -20.47
C ARG A 307 -11.73 6.85 -19.06
N LEU A 308 -10.98 7.36 -18.08
CA LEU A 308 -11.09 6.98 -16.68
C LEU A 308 -12.49 7.30 -16.12
N LEU A 309 -13.04 8.47 -16.44
CA LEU A 309 -14.40 8.86 -16.04
C LEU A 309 -15.48 7.94 -16.64
N MET A 310 -15.36 7.61 -17.93
CA MET A 310 -16.32 6.71 -18.59
C MET A 310 -16.24 5.27 -18.07
N ARG A 311 -15.05 4.81 -17.66
CA ARG A 311 -14.84 3.45 -17.15
C ARG A 311 -15.17 3.32 -15.67
N ALA A 312 -15.04 4.38 -14.88
CA ALA A 312 -15.21 4.31 -13.43
C ALA A 312 -16.52 3.66 -12.93
N PRO A 313 -17.70 3.91 -13.53
CA PRO A 313 -18.94 3.26 -13.10
C PRO A 313 -18.91 1.74 -13.35
N LEU A 314 -18.26 1.30 -14.43
CA LEU A 314 -18.25 -0.09 -14.89
C LEU A 314 -17.37 -1.04 -14.05
N GLU A 315 -16.62 -0.51 -13.08
CA GLU A 315 -15.71 -1.32 -12.27
C GLU A 315 -16.44 -2.42 -11.48
N PHE A 316 -17.64 -2.12 -10.98
CA PHE A 316 -18.41 -3.08 -10.19
C PHE A 316 -18.89 -4.27 -11.01
N VAL A 317 -19.20 -4.04 -12.29
CA VAL A 317 -19.72 -5.06 -13.21
C VAL A 317 -18.58 -5.87 -13.84
N VAL A 318 -17.48 -5.21 -14.22
CA VAL A 318 -16.43 -5.83 -15.03
C VAL A 318 -15.25 -6.33 -14.19
N TYR A 319 -14.74 -5.49 -13.30
CA TYR A 319 -13.45 -5.76 -12.64
C TYR A 319 -13.60 -6.57 -11.36
N ARG A 320 -14.57 -6.23 -10.51
CA ARG A 320 -14.75 -6.90 -9.22
C ARG A 320 -15.04 -8.40 -9.35
N PRO A 321 -15.91 -8.87 -10.25
CA PRO A 321 -16.16 -10.31 -10.40
C PRO A 321 -14.93 -11.07 -10.86
N ALA A 322 -14.21 -10.56 -11.87
CA ALA A 322 -12.96 -11.16 -12.36
C ALA A 322 -11.90 -11.23 -11.25
N PHE A 323 -11.81 -10.19 -10.42
CA PHE A 323 -10.90 -10.15 -9.30
C PHE A 323 -11.28 -11.13 -8.18
N VAL A 324 -12.57 -11.26 -7.85
CA VAL A 324 -13.07 -12.25 -6.88
C VAL A 324 -12.79 -13.67 -7.37
N TRP A 325 -13.06 -13.96 -8.65
CA TRP A 325 -12.76 -15.26 -9.25
C TRP A 325 -11.28 -15.62 -9.13
N SER A 326 -10.38 -14.68 -9.46
CA SER A 326 -8.94 -14.91 -9.35
C SER A 326 -8.46 -15.17 -7.91
N ARG A 327 -9.14 -14.62 -6.90
CA ARG A 327 -8.85 -14.91 -5.49
C ARG A 327 -9.31 -16.29 -5.07
N LEU A 328 -10.42 -16.78 -5.62
CA LEU A 328 -10.93 -18.12 -5.37
C LEU A 328 -10.09 -19.17 -6.11
N ALA A 329 -9.69 -18.87 -7.35
CA ALA A 329 -8.82 -19.72 -8.17
C ALA A 329 -7.37 -19.75 -7.66
N ALA A 330 -6.88 -18.66 -7.06
CA ALA A 330 -5.65 -18.65 -6.31
C ALA A 330 -5.83 -19.39 -4.97
N SER A 331 -5.95 -20.71 -5.02
CA SER A 331 -5.85 -21.59 -3.86
C SER A 331 -4.60 -21.22 -3.05
N PRO A 332 -4.65 -21.23 -1.70
CA PRO A 332 -3.49 -20.95 -0.90
C PRO A 332 -2.47 -22.07 -1.13
N ARG A 333 -1.49 -21.84 -2.01
CA ARG A 333 -0.18 -22.49 -1.86
C ARG A 333 0.42 -21.88 -0.60
N ILE A 334 0.09 -22.52 0.51
CA ILE A 334 0.78 -22.38 1.78
C ILE A 334 2.22 -22.86 1.49
N PRO A 335 3.25 -22.03 1.69
CA PRO A 335 4.62 -22.52 1.69
C PRO A 335 4.83 -23.51 2.84
#